data_AF-A0A928R4J2-F1
#
_entry.id   AF-A0A928R4J2-F1
#
_cell.length_a   1.000
_cell.length_b   1.000
_cell.length_c   1.000
_cell.angle_alpha   90.00
_cell.angle_beta   90.00
_cell.angle_gamma   90.00
#
_symmetry.space_group_name_H-M   'P 1'
#
loop_
_entity.id
_entity.type
_entity.pdbx_description
1 polymer ?
#
loop_
_entity_poly.entity_id
_entity_poly.type
_entity_poly.pdbx_seq_one_letter_code
_entity_poly.pdbx_strand_id
1 'polypeptide(L)'
;MSDYNVYRDIATRCDGNIYIGVIGPVRTGKSTFIKKFMDSLVIPNINNAFKRERAKDELPQSAAGKTIMTTEPKFIPNEAVEIELSDNAKFKVRMIDCVGYIVDSAMGHIENDTPRMVKTPWSESEMPFARAAEIGTKKVITDHSTIGIVVTTDGSISGIERGDYIDAENRVINELKEIGKPFIVLVNSTNPLSDSALSAKKEIESNHGVTAMCVNCLELTGDDINCILESVLFEFPLKEIEINIPEWVDVLSDDHYLKKSIYSSVLSSVKDIKRISEIKKMAAEIKENENISDVEVSSIAPGKGTVTLQFKTCDKLFYKILGENCGLEINGKDTLMTLMQELAAIKKKYDKISYALKEVQETGYGIVSPSIDELSLEEPEIVKQGNRFGVRLRASAPSIHMIRADIETEVSPIVGTEKQSEELVHYLLKEFEIDPKSIWSTNIFGKSLHELVNEGLHNKLYRMPEDAQYKLQETLQRIINEGSGGLICIIL
;
A
#
# COMPACT_ATOMS: atom_id res chain seq x y z
N MET A 1 -18.99 6.28 9.86
CA MET A 1 -19.14 5.16 8.91
C MET A 1 -19.53 5.80 7.59
N SER A 2 -18.67 5.69 6.59
CA SER A 2 -18.74 6.43 5.33
C SER A 2 -20.02 6.13 4.56
N ASP A 3 -20.69 7.19 4.09
CA ASP A 3 -21.93 7.19 3.30
C ASP A 3 -21.74 6.54 1.93
N TYR A 4 -21.76 5.21 1.86
CA TYR A 4 -21.96 4.51 0.59
C TYR A 4 -23.42 4.07 0.47
N ASN A 5 -24.00 4.30 -0.71
CA ASN A 5 -25.38 3.93 -1.01
C ASN A 5 -25.35 2.60 -1.79
N VAL A 6 -25.83 1.53 -1.15
CA VAL A 6 -25.85 0.16 -1.69
C VAL A 6 -26.38 0.11 -3.12
N TYR A 7 -27.46 0.84 -3.41
CA TYR A 7 -28.11 0.82 -4.73
C TYR A 7 -27.32 1.56 -5.79
N ARG A 8 -26.72 2.71 -5.44
CA ARG A 8 -25.87 3.45 -6.36
C ARG A 8 -24.61 2.67 -6.69
N ASP A 9 -24.02 2.03 -5.69
CA ASP A 9 -22.78 1.29 -5.83
C ASP A 9 -22.98 0.00 -6.63
N ILE A 10 -24.03 -0.76 -6.34
CA ILE A 10 -24.36 -1.96 -7.11
C ILE A 10 -24.74 -1.60 -8.56
N ALA A 11 -25.48 -0.50 -8.76
CA ALA A 11 -25.76 0.01 -10.10
C ALA A 11 -24.46 0.41 -10.83
N THR A 12 -23.51 1.04 -10.14
CA THR A 12 -22.19 1.38 -10.71
C THR A 12 -21.40 0.13 -11.10
N ARG A 13 -21.46 -0.95 -10.31
CA ARG A 13 -20.81 -2.22 -10.66
C ARG A 13 -21.50 -2.97 -11.80
N CYS A 14 -22.79 -2.71 -12.03
CA CYS A 14 -23.62 -3.37 -13.03
C CYS A 14 -24.01 -2.46 -14.21
N ASP A 15 -23.31 -1.35 -14.43
CA ASP A 15 -23.57 -0.39 -15.52
C ASP A 15 -25.04 0.06 -15.60
N GLY A 16 -25.66 0.30 -14.43
CA GLY A 16 -27.05 0.74 -14.29
C GLY A 16 -28.11 -0.36 -14.48
N ASN A 17 -27.72 -1.61 -14.75
CA ASN A 17 -28.63 -2.73 -14.99
C ASN A 17 -28.43 -3.84 -13.96
N ILE A 18 -29.26 -3.88 -12.93
CA ILE A 18 -29.21 -4.90 -11.89
C ILE A 18 -30.05 -6.09 -12.33
N TYR A 19 -29.39 -7.11 -12.89
CA TYR A 19 -30.02 -8.36 -13.29
C TYR A 19 -29.68 -9.47 -12.30
N ILE A 20 -30.67 -9.92 -11.56
CA ILE A 20 -30.49 -10.88 -10.47
C ILE A 20 -30.96 -12.26 -10.93
N GLY A 21 -30.03 -13.19 -11.11
CA GLY A 21 -30.35 -14.59 -11.32
C GLY A 21 -30.62 -15.27 -9.98
N VAL A 22 -31.85 -15.75 -9.75
CA VAL A 22 -32.21 -16.48 -8.53
C VAL A 22 -32.18 -17.97 -8.82
N ILE A 23 -31.24 -18.68 -8.21
CA ILE A 23 -30.88 -20.06 -8.54
C ILE A 23 -30.85 -20.91 -7.27
N GLY A 24 -30.87 -22.22 -7.40
CA GLY A 24 -30.77 -23.16 -6.29
C GLY A 24 -31.72 -24.34 -6.47
N PRO A 25 -31.71 -25.29 -5.53
CA PRO A 25 -32.53 -26.49 -5.62
C PRO A 25 -34.03 -26.19 -5.74
N VAL A 26 -34.80 -27.09 -6.33
CA VAL A 26 -36.27 -26.99 -6.35
C VAL A 26 -36.82 -26.92 -4.92
N ARG A 27 -37.97 -26.26 -4.72
CA ARG A 27 -38.66 -26.18 -3.41
C ARG A 27 -37.93 -25.46 -2.26
N THR A 28 -36.84 -24.72 -2.53
CA THR A 28 -36.14 -23.91 -1.52
C THR A 28 -36.75 -22.53 -1.25
N GLY A 29 -37.71 -22.07 -2.06
CA GLY A 29 -38.36 -20.76 -1.89
C GLY A 29 -37.93 -19.66 -2.86
N LYS A 30 -37.25 -19.98 -3.96
CA LYS A 30 -36.83 -19.02 -5.02
C LYS A 30 -37.94 -18.06 -5.48
N SER A 31 -39.08 -18.59 -5.92
CA SER A 31 -40.19 -17.75 -6.41
C SER A 31 -40.80 -16.88 -5.30
N THR A 32 -40.76 -17.35 -4.05
CA THR A 32 -41.20 -16.57 -2.88
C THR A 32 -40.26 -15.39 -2.64
N PHE A 33 -38.95 -15.63 -2.70
CA PHE A 33 -37.92 -14.58 -2.61
C PHE A 33 -38.13 -13.51 -3.69
N ILE A 34 -38.27 -13.91 -4.96
CA ILE A 34 -38.50 -12.98 -6.07
C ILE A 34 -39.75 -12.14 -5.84
N LYS A 35 -40.86 -12.79 -5.46
CA LYS A 35 -42.12 -12.09 -5.18
C LYS A 35 -41.93 -11.02 -4.10
N LYS A 36 -41.31 -11.38 -2.98
CA LYS A 36 -41.08 -10.45 -1.86
C LYS A 36 -40.11 -9.34 -2.20
N PHE A 37 -39.05 -9.64 -2.94
CA PHE A 37 -38.13 -8.61 -3.45
C PHE A 37 -38.86 -7.60 -4.34
N MET A 38 -39.67 -8.10 -5.28
CA MET A 38 -40.44 -7.26 -6.19
C MET A 38 -41.50 -6.42 -5.45
N ASP A 39 -42.27 -7.03 -4.55
CA ASP A 39 -43.35 -6.36 -3.80
C ASP A 39 -42.81 -5.30 -2.84
N SER A 40 -41.68 -5.56 -2.17
CA SER A 40 -41.13 -4.67 -1.14
C SER A 40 -40.26 -3.55 -1.72
N LEU A 41 -39.44 -3.84 -2.75
CA LEU A 41 -38.43 -2.90 -3.24
C LEU A 41 -38.73 -2.37 -4.65
N VAL A 42 -39.13 -3.22 -5.60
CA VAL A 42 -39.20 -2.78 -7.00
C VAL A 42 -40.53 -2.06 -7.27
N ILE A 43 -41.65 -2.73 -7.04
CA ILE A 43 -43.00 -2.28 -7.42
C ILE A 43 -43.39 -0.93 -6.79
N PRO A 44 -43.10 -0.65 -5.50
CA PRO A 44 -43.42 0.64 -4.90
C PRO A 44 -42.69 1.81 -5.57
N ASN A 45 -41.48 1.56 -6.11
CA ASN A 45 -40.58 2.57 -6.67
C ASN A 45 -40.69 2.69 -8.21
N ILE A 46 -41.68 2.05 -8.84
CA ILE A 46 -41.99 2.24 -10.27
C ILE A 46 -42.88 3.48 -10.44
N ASN A 47 -42.39 4.53 -11.09
CA ASN A 47 -43.15 5.77 -11.32
C ASN A 47 -44.35 5.60 -12.27
N ASN A 48 -44.24 4.73 -13.29
CA ASN A 48 -45.28 4.53 -14.30
C ASN A 48 -46.32 3.48 -13.84
N ALA A 49 -47.58 3.89 -13.70
CA ALA A 49 -48.68 3.04 -13.23
C ALA A 49 -48.90 1.78 -14.11
N PHE A 50 -48.86 1.91 -15.44
CA PHE A 50 -49.03 0.77 -16.35
C PHE A 50 -47.89 -0.24 -16.23
N LYS A 51 -46.64 0.23 -16.12
CA LYS A 51 -45.49 -0.65 -15.88
C LYS A 51 -45.57 -1.32 -14.50
N ARG A 52 -46.11 -0.61 -13.51
CA ARG A 52 -46.30 -1.13 -12.14
C ARG A 52 -47.34 -2.25 -12.10
N GLU A 53 -48.48 -2.08 -12.76
CA GLU A 53 -49.50 -3.13 -12.87
C GLU A 53 -48.97 -4.34 -13.65
N ARG A 54 -48.32 -4.12 -14.79
CA ARG A 54 -47.68 -5.21 -15.57
C ARG A 54 -46.66 -5.99 -14.73
N ALA A 55 -45.82 -5.30 -13.96
CA ALA A 55 -44.83 -5.96 -13.09
C ALA A 55 -45.50 -6.80 -11.99
N LYS A 56 -46.66 -6.39 -11.46
CA LYS A 56 -47.46 -7.20 -10.52
C LYS A 56 -48.04 -8.45 -11.16
N ASP A 57 -48.58 -8.32 -12.37
CA ASP A 57 -49.19 -9.44 -13.09
C ASP A 57 -48.16 -10.48 -13.56
N GLU A 58 -46.92 -10.05 -13.79
CA GLU A 58 -45.83 -10.92 -14.23
C GLU A 58 -45.13 -11.69 -13.07
N LEU A 59 -45.50 -11.41 -11.81
CA LEU A 59 -44.94 -12.08 -10.63
C LEU A 59 -45.14 -13.61 -10.68
N PRO A 60 -44.21 -14.38 -10.08
CA PRO A 60 -44.35 -15.82 -10.06
C PRO A 60 -45.46 -16.24 -9.09
N GLN A 61 -46.23 -17.27 -9.46
CA GLN A 61 -47.21 -17.88 -8.55
C GLN A 61 -46.50 -18.80 -7.57
N SER A 62 -46.42 -18.40 -6.30
CA SER A 62 -45.91 -19.24 -5.23
C SER A 62 -46.99 -20.22 -4.76
N ALA A 63 -46.78 -21.53 -4.95
CA ALA A 63 -47.69 -22.59 -4.49
C ALA A 63 -47.03 -23.50 -3.46
N ALA A 64 -47.71 -23.74 -2.32
CA ALA A 64 -47.27 -24.69 -1.30
C ALA A 64 -47.40 -26.15 -1.81
N GLY A 65 -46.42 -27.01 -1.49
CA GLY A 65 -46.44 -28.45 -1.83
C GLY A 65 -45.07 -29.02 -2.24
N LYS A 66 -45.04 -30.26 -2.76
CA LYS A 66 -43.81 -30.95 -3.24
C LYS A 66 -43.62 -30.96 -4.77
N THR A 67 -44.65 -30.69 -5.57
CA THR A 67 -44.64 -30.71 -7.06
C THR A 67 -43.85 -29.56 -7.71
N ILE A 68 -42.92 -29.83 -8.62
CA ILE A 68 -42.17 -28.78 -9.34
C ILE A 68 -43.12 -28.01 -10.28
N MET A 69 -43.18 -26.67 -10.14
CA MET A 69 -44.04 -25.80 -10.97
C MET A 69 -43.26 -25.07 -12.08
N THR A 70 -42.05 -24.60 -11.78
CA THR A 70 -41.21 -23.86 -12.73
C THR A 70 -40.52 -24.82 -13.68
N THR A 71 -40.95 -24.84 -14.95
CA THR A 71 -40.36 -25.72 -15.97
C THR A 71 -39.39 -25.00 -16.91
N GLU A 72 -39.43 -23.67 -16.95
CA GLU A 72 -38.58 -22.84 -17.80
C GLU A 72 -38.14 -21.56 -17.05
N PRO A 73 -36.95 -20.99 -17.35
CA PRO A 73 -36.53 -19.73 -16.76
C PRO A 73 -37.47 -18.59 -17.13
N LYS A 74 -37.89 -17.79 -16.16
CA LYS A 74 -38.78 -16.64 -16.39
C LYS A 74 -38.10 -15.34 -15.99
N PHE A 75 -38.14 -14.36 -16.90
CA PHE A 75 -37.72 -13.00 -16.60
C PHE A 75 -38.85 -12.22 -15.94
N ILE A 76 -38.56 -11.57 -14.81
CA ILE A 76 -39.56 -10.92 -13.97
C ILE A 76 -39.02 -9.54 -13.55
N PRO A 77 -39.58 -8.43 -14.07
CA PRO A 77 -40.54 -8.37 -15.17
C PRO A 77 -39.91 -8.75 -16.53
N ASN A 78 -40.76 -8.99 -17.53
CA ASN A 78 -40.35 -9.35 -18.88
C ASN A 78 -39.44 -8.30 -19.53
N GLU A 79 -39.64 -7.02 -19.22
CA GLU A 79 -38.76 -5.93 -19.61
C GLU A 79 -38.19 -5.30 -18.35
N ALA A 80 -36.89 -5.00 -18.32
CA ALA A 80 -36.27 -4.36 -17.17
C ALA A 80 -36.96 -3.02 -16.85
N VAL A 81 -37.32 -2.83 -15.58
CA VAL A 81 -38.04 -1.62 -15.15
C VAL A 81 -37.06 -0.69 -14.44
N GLU A 82 -37.10 0.57 -14.82
CA GLU A 82 -36.37 1.64 -14.15
C GLU A 82 -37.09 2.00 -12.85
N ILE A 83 -36.34 2.01 -11.75
CA ILE A 83 -36.80 2.51 -10.45
C ILE A 83 -35.91 3.67 -10.01
N GLU A 84 -36.51 4.56 -9.23
CA GLU A 84 -35.84 5.71 -8.63
C GLU A 84 -36.00 5.62 -7.12
N LEU A 85 -34.88 5.51 -6.41
CA LEU A 85 -34.86 5.49 -4.95
C LEU A 85 -34.54 6.89 -4.42
N SER A 86 -34.80 7.10 -3.13
CA SER A 86 -34.83 8.40 -2.43
C SER A 86 -33.60 9.30 -2.58
N ASP A 87 -32.49 8.80 -3.14
CA ASP A 87 -31.24 9.52 -3.35
C ASP A 87 -30.94 9.82 -4.85
N ASN A 88 -31.97 9.89 -5.71
CA ASN A 88 -31.85 10.11 -7.17
C ASN A 88 -31.02 9.04 -7.92
N ALA A 89 -30.82 7.86 -7.31
CA ALA A 89 -30.20 6.73 -7.99
C ALA A 89 -31.22 6.08 -8.94
N LYS A 90 -30.95 6.15 -10.24
CA LYS A 90 -31.74 5.51 -11.29
C LYS A 90 -31.03 4.29 -11.82
N PHE A 91 -31.72 3.15 -11.77
CA PHE A 91 -31.21 1.90 -12.33
C PHE A 91 -32.36 1.01 -12.76
N LYS A 92 -32.06 0.08 -13.67
CA LYS A 92 -33.01 -0.90 -14.17
C LYS A 92 -32.86 -2.19 -13.40
N VAL A 93 -33.97 -2.74 -12.94
CA VAL A 93 -34.00 -4.03 -12.24
C VAL A 93 -34.73 -5.06 -13.08
N ARG A 94 -34.17 -6.27 -13.11
CA ARG A 94 -34.81 -7.47 -13.65
C ARG A 94 -34.37 -8.68 -12.85
N MET A 95 -35.30 -9.52 -12.44
CA MET A 95 -35.00 -10.79 -11.79
C MET A 95 -35.22 -11.94 -12.77
N ILE A 96 -34.54 -13.05 -12.53
CA ILE A 96 -34.68 -14.24 -13.34
C ILE A 96 -34.94 -15.42 -12.41
N ASP A 97 -36.14 -16.00 -12.51
CA ASP A 97 -36.52 -17.21 -11.81
C ASP A 97 -35.95 -18.40 -12.59
N CYS A 98 -34.78 -18.90 -12.18
CA CYS A 98 -34.16 -20.04 -12.82
C CYS A 98 -34.84 -21.34 -12.41
N VAL A 99 -34.86 -22.31 -13.32
CA VAL A 99 -35.37 -23.65 -13.01
C VAL A 99 -34.53 -24.24 -11.88
N GLY A 100 -35.19 -24.81 -10.87
CA GLY A 100 -34.47 -25.36 -9.74
C GLY A 100 -33.72 -26.64 -10.09
N TYR A 101 -32.58 -26.85 -9.43
CA TYR A 101 -31.86 -28.12 -9.52
C TYR A 101 -32.66 -29.19 -8.80
N ILE A 102 -32.77 -30.36 -9.41
CA ILE A 102 -33.64 -31.43 -8.94
C ILE A 102 -33.05 -32.02 -7.65
N VAL A 103 -33.92 -32.32 -6.69
CA VAL A 103 -33.61 -33.11 -5.50
C VAL A 103 -34.45 -34.38 -5.55
N ASP A 104 -33.89 -35.50 -5.10
CA ASP A 104 -34.46 -36.84 -5.31
C ASP A 104 -35.88 -37.00 -4.73
N SER A 105 -36.17 -36.31 -3.62
CA SER A 105 -37.46 -36.35 -2.93
C SER A 105 -38.51 -35.38 -3.49
N ALA A 106 -38.20 -34.57 -4.51
CA ALA A 106 -39.14 -33.64 -5.13
C ALA A 106 -40.03 -34.34 -6.18
N MET A 107 -41.33 -34.07 -6.18
CA MET A 107 -42.27 -34.69 -7.13
C MET A 107 -42.33 -33.93 -8.47
N GLY A 108 -42.49 -34.64 -9.59
CA GLY A 108 -42.75 -34.06 -10.92
C GLY A 108 -41.59 -34.06 -11.92
N HIS A 109 -40.45 -34.67 -11.57
CA HIS A 109 -39.30 -34.88 -12.47
C HIS A 109 -39.24 -36.27 -13.11
N ILE A 110 -39.99 -37.24 -12.57
CA ILE A 110 -40.19 -38.60 -13.10
C ILE A 110 -41.65 -38.72 -13.53
N GLU A 111 -41.87 -39.23 -14.75
CA GLU A 111 -43.19 -39.54 -15.30
C GLU A 111 -43.15 -40.99 -15.82
N ASN A 112 -44.03 -41.86 -15.32
CA ASN A 112 -44.09 -43.29 -15.68
C ASN A 112 -42.74 -44.04 -15.54
N ASP A 113 -42.04 -43.89 -14.41
CA ASP A 113 -40.71 -44.49 -14.14
C ASP A 113 -39.59 -44.10 -15.14
N THR A 114 -39.82 -43.06 -15.95
CA THR A 114 -38.82 -42.48 -16.85
C THR A 114 -38.59 -40.99 -16.55
N PRO A 115 -37.37 -40.45 -16.75
CA PRO A 115 -37.13 -39.03 -16.61
C PRO A 115 -38.05 -38.25 -17.53
N ARG A 116 -38.73 -37.23 -16.98
CA ARG A 116 -39.61 -36.36 -17.77
C ARG A 116 -38.79 -35.68 -18.87
N MET A 117 -39.15 -35.92 -20.14
CA MET A 117 -38.49 -35.33 -21.29
C MET A 117 -39.14 -33.99 -21.64
N VAL A 118 -38.32 -32.99 -21.99
CA VAL A 118 -38.79 -31.66 -22.37
C VAL A 118 -38.09 -31.18 -23.64
N LYS A 119 -38.82 -30.42 -24.47
CA LYS A 119 -38.22 -29.60 -25.53
C LYS A 119 -37.76 -28.29 -24.91
N THR A 120 -36.58 -27.83 -25.29
CA THR A 120 -36.05 -26.55 -24.80
C THR A 120 -35.46 -25.75 -25.95
N PRO A 121 -35.34 -24.42 -25.83
CA PRO A 121 -34.64 -23.62 -26.82
C PRO A 121 -33.12 -23.90 -26.87
N TRP A 122 -32.60 -24.73 -25.95
CA TRP A 122 -31.16 -25.00 -25.81
C TRP A 122 -30.69 -26.22 -26.60
N SER A 123 -31.61 -27.03 -27.16
CA SER A 123 -31.33 -28.28 -27.86
C SER A 123 -32.44 -28.59 -28.87
N GLU A 124 -32.07 -29.03 -30.08
CA GLU A 124 -33.02 -29.44 -31.11
C GLU A 124 -33.72 -30.79 -30.79
N SER A 125 -33.08 -31.65 -30.00
CA SER A 125 -33.65 -32.90 -29.51
C SER A 125 -34.23 -32.75 -28.11
N GLU A 126 -35.30 -33.50 -27.81
CA GLU A 126 -35.83 -33.64 -26.46
C GLU A 126 -34.74 -34.14 -25.50
N MET A 127 -34.75 -33.60 -24.28
CA MET A 127 -33.77 -33.96 -23.26
C MET A 127 -34.40 -34.08 -21.87
N PRO A 128 -33.76 -34.80 -20.93
CA PRO A 128 -34.27 -34.92 -19.58
C PRO A 128 -34.43 -33.55 -18.91
N PHE A 129 -35.54 -33.35 -18.19
CA PHE A 129 -35.88 -32.11 -17.50
C PHE A 129 -34.74 -31.59 -16.60
N ALA A 130 -34.05 -32.48 -15.88
CA ALA A 130 -32.89 -32.12 -15.06
C ALA A 130 -31.79 -31.43 -15.87
N ARG A 131 -31.41 -32.04 -17.01
CA ARG A 131 -30.34 -31.55 -17.87
C ARG A 131 -30.72 -30.26 -18.58
N ALA A 132 -31.99 -30.14 -18.97
CA ALA A 132 -32.58 -28.92 -19.50
C ALA A 132 -32.51 -27.76 -18.51
N ALA A 133 -32.88 -28.01 -17.24
CA ALA A 133 -32.82 -27.04 -16.16
C ALA A 133 -31.39 -26.55 -15.90
N GLU A 134 -30.43 -27.47 -15.89
CA GLU A 134 -29.00 -27.16 -15.71
C GLU A 134 -28.45 -26.28 -16.84
N ILE A 135 -28.64 -26.70 -18.10
CA ILE A 135 -28.12 -25.95 -19.26
C ILE A 135 -28.78 -24.58 -19.35
N GLY A 136 -30.10 -24.51 -19.13
CA GLY A 136 -30.84 -23.26 -19.15
C GLY A 136 -30.36 -22.31 -18.06
N THR A 137 -30.20 -22.81 -16.83
CA THR A 137 -29.73 -22.01 -15.70
C THR A 137 -28.31 -21.49 -15.93
N LYS A 138 -27.39 -22.34 -16.41
CA LYS A 138 -26.01 -21.93 -16.72
C LYS A 138 -25.97 -20.83 -17.78
N LYS A 139 -26.71 -20.97 -18.88
CA LYS A 139 -26.78 -19.95 -19.95
C LYS A 139 -27.38 -18.64 -19.45
N VAL A 140 -28.51 -18.72 -18.73
CA VAL A 140 -29.20 -17.53 -18.20
C VAL A 140 -28.31 -16.76 -17.23
N ILE A 141 -27.62 -17.45 -16.32
CA ILE A 141 -26.69 -16.80 -15.40
C ILE A 141 -25.55 -16.15 -16.19
N THR A 142 -24.93 -16.89 -17.11
CA THR A 142 -23.74 -16.44 -17.86
C THR A 142 -24.05 -15.26 -18.78
N ASP A 143 -25.21 -15.26 -19.42
CA ASP A 143 -25.51 -14.31 -20.51
C ASP A 143 -26.43 -13.17 -20.07
N HIS A 144 -27.22 -13.35 -19.00
CA HIS A 144 -28.32 -12.44 -18.67
C HIS A 144 -28.39 -11.96 -17.21
N SER A 145 -27.55 -12.47 -16.31
CA SER A 145 -27.47 -11.98 -14.93
C SER A 145 -26.21 -11.13 -14.71
N THR A 146 -26.30 -10.09 -13.89
CA THR A 146 -25.12 -9.38 -13.36
C THR A 146 -24.71 -9.92 -12.01
N ILE A 147 -25.66 -10.43 -11.22
CA ILE A 147 -25.47 -11.01 -9.89
C ILE A 147 -26.23 -12.33 -9.77
N GLY A 148 -25.68 -13.28 -9.00
CA GLY A 148 -26.37 -14.49 -8.58
C GLY A 148 -26.90 -14.41 -7.14
N ILE A 149 -28.07 -14.99 -6.89
CA ILE A 149 -28.57 -15.29 -5.54
C ILE A 149 -28.91 -16.77 -5.51
N VAL A 150 -28.17 -17.54 -4.72
CA VAL A 150 -28.46 -18.95 -4.49
C VAL A 150 -29.46 -19.05 -3.33
N VAL A 151 -30.59 -19.69 -3.51
CA VAL A 151 -31.56 -19.96 -2.44
C VAL A 151 -31.56 -21.44 -2.13
N THR A 152 -31.17 -21.76 -0.92
CA THR A 152 -31.17 -23.10 -0.33
C THR A 152 -32.02 -23.10 0.95
N THR A 153 -32.04 -24.20 1.71
CA THR A 153 -32.81 -24.31 2.95
C THR A 153 -32.11 -25.17 3.99
N ASP A 154 -32.45 -24.94 5.26
CA ASP A 154 -32.11 -25.77 6.42
C ASP A 154 -32.99 -27.02 6.56
N GLY A 155 -33.91 -27.25 5.61
CA GLY A 155 -34.87 -28.37 5.63
C GLY A 155 -36.19 -28.05 6.33
N SER A 156 -36.33 -26.85 6.90
CA SER A 156 -37.61 -26.40 7.48
C SER A 156 -38.66 -26.04 6.42
N ILE A 157 -38.26 -25.96 5.15
CA ILE A 157 -39.10 -25.56 4.03
C ILE A 157 -39.57 -26.79 3.25
N SER A 158 -40.85 -26.83 2.88
CA SER A 158 -41.48 -27.82 1.97
C SER A 158 -41.49 -29.29 2.40
N GLY A 159 -41.07 -29.60 3.63
CA GLY A 159 -41.11 -30.96 4.20
C GLY A 159 -40.19 -31.95 3.47
N ILE A 160 -39.06 -31.45 2.98
CA ILE A 160 -37.92 -32.19 2.42
C ILE A 160 -36.75 -31.99 3.38
N GLU A 161 -36.03 -33.06 3.70
CA GLU A 161 -34.92 -32.99 4.65
C GLU A 161 -33.73 -32.23 4.08
N ARG A 162 -32.92 -31.63 4.97
CA ARG A 162 -31.72 -30.88 4.58
C ARG A 162 -30.76 -31.70 3.71
N GLY A 163 -30.58 -32.99 4.03
CA GLY A 163 -29.66 -33.88 3.34
C GLY A 163 -29.89 -33.94 1.84
N ASP A 164 -31.15 -33.96 1.41
CA ASP A 164 -31.53 -34.03 -0.01
C ASP A 164 -31.14 -32.79 -0.82
N TYR A 165 -30.87 -31.66 -0.16
CA TYR A 165 -30.50 -30.41 -0.80
C TYR A 165 -28.99 -30.24 -0.99
N ILE A 166 -28.17 -30.98 -0.23
CA ILE A 166 -26.72 -30.74 -0.12
C ILE A 166 -26.02 -30.91 -1.48
N ASP A 167 -26.33 -31.99 -2.21
CA ASP A 167 -25.67 -32.27 -3.50
C ASP A 167 -26.01 -31.21 -4.56
N ALA A 168 -27.30 -30.87 -4.66
CA ALA A 168 -27.77 -29.83 -5.58
C ALA A 168 -27.21 -28.44 -5.22
N GLU A 169 -27.14 -28.12 -3.93
CA GLU A 169 -26.54 -26.88 -3.43
C GLU A 169 -25.04 -26.79 -3.76
N ASN A 170 -24.27 -27.82 -3.40
CA ASN A 170 -22.83 -27.87 -3.64
C ASN A 170 -22.52 -27.67 -5.13
N ARG A 171 -23.31 -28.33 -5.99
CA ARG A 171 -23.17 -28.22 -7.43
C ARG A 171 -23.44 -26.80 -7.94
N VAL A 172 -24.56 -26.18 -7.52
CA VAL A 172 -24.91 -24.81 -7.92
C VAL A 172 -23.84 -23.81 -7.51
N ILE A 173 -23.34 -23.92 -6.27
CA ILE A 173 -22.30 -23.02 -5.75
C ILE A 173 -21.01 -23.15 -6.56
N ASN A 174 -20.59 -24.38 -6.87
CA ASN A 174 -19.39 -24.62 -7.66
C ASN A 174 -19.52 -24.11 -9.11
N GLU A 175 -20.67 -24.34 -9.75
CA GLU A 175 -20.94 -23.80 -11.08
C GLU A 175 -20.90 -22.26 -11.10
N LEU A 176 -21.43 -21.59 -10.07
CA LEU A 176 -21.36 -20.13 -9.96
C LEU A 176 -19.95 -19.60 -9.75
N LYS A 177 -19.13 -20.29 -8.96
CA LYS A 177 -17.71 -19.96 -8.80
C LYS A 177 -16.94 -20.07 -10.12
N GLU A 178 -17.22 -21.09 -10.92
CA GLU A 178 -16.63 -21.26 -12.26
C GLU A 178 -17.05 -20.14 -13.22
N ILE A 179 -18.31 -19.70 -13.15
CA ILE A 179 -18.82 -18.59 -13.95
C ILE A 179 -18.15 -17.25 -13.56
N GLY A 180 -17.71 -17.11 -12.30
CA GLY A 180 -16.97 -15.93 -11.82
C GLY A 180 -17.83 -14.68 -11.61
N LYS A 181 -19.16 -14.83 -11.55
CA LYS A 181 -20.09 -13.73 -11.23
C LYS A 181 -20.27 -13.60 -9.72
N PRO A 182 -20.46 -12.38 -9.19
CA PRO A 182 -20.70 -12.18 -7.77
C PRO A 182 -22.02 -12.84 -7.35
N PHE A 183 -22.00 -13.58 -6.24
CA PHE A 183 -23.19 -14.21 -5.70
C PHE A 183 -23.13 -14.39 -4.19
N ILE A 184 -24.30 -14.52 -3.57
CA ILE A 184 -24.45 -14.93 -2.16
C ILE A 184 -25.36 -16.15 -2.05
N VAL A 185 -25.29 -16.83 -0.91
CA VAL A 185 -26.18 -17.95 -0.58
C VAL A 185 -27.17 -17.55 0.50
N LEU A 186 -28.46 -17.69 0.22
CA LEU A 186 -29.55 -17.50 1.16
C LEU A 186 -30.03 -18.86 1.68
N VAL A 187 -29.84 -19.10 2.97
CA VAL A 187 -30.42 -20.25 3.68
C VAL A 187 -31.83 -19.86 4.11
N ASN A 188 -32.81 -20.26 3.33
CA ASN A 188 -34.22 -20.00 3.62
C ASN A 188 -34.70 -20.92 4.76
N SER A 189 -35.19 -20.30 5.83
CA SER A 189 -35.68 -20.99 7.02
C SER A 189 -36.95 -20.33 7.54
N THR A 190 -37.84 -21.13 8.12
CA THR A 190 -38.98 -20.63 8.91
C THR A 190 -38.52 -19.91 10.19
N ASN A 191 -37.34 -20.24 10.72
CA ASN A 191 -36.72 -19.57 11.85
C ASN A 191 -35.21 -19.35 11.56
N PRO A 192 -34.83 -18.20 10.97
CA PRO A 192 -33.45 -17.89 10.59
C PRO A 192 -32.44 -17.87 11.75
N LEU A 193 -32.91 -17.73 12.99
CA LEU A 193 -32.06 -17.71 14.19
C LEU A 193 -31.93 -19.09 14.84
N SER A 194 -32.54 -20.13 14.27
CA SER A 194 -32.45 -21.50 14.79
C SER A 194 -31.04 -22.07 14.63
N ASP A 195 -30.66 -23.00 15.52
CA ASP A 195 -29.37 -23.69 15.44
C ASP A 195 -29.19 -24.43 14.11
N SER A 196 -30.28 -24.97 13.54
CA SER A 196 -30.25 -25.64 12.23
C SER A 196 -29.88 -24.68 11.10
N ALA A 197 -30.52 -23.51 11.03
CA ALA A 197 -30.23 -22.50 10.03
C ALA A 197 -28.79 -21.96 10.16
N LEU A 198 -28.36 -21.65 11.39
CA LEU A 198 -27.01 -21.14 11.65
C LEU A 198 -25.92 -22.18 11.37
N SER A 199 -26.21 -23.46 11.65
CA SER A 199 -25.28 -24.56 11.34
C SER A 199 -25.15 -24.78 9.84
N ALA A 200 -26.28 -24.81 9.11
CA ALA A 200 -26.27 -24.92 7.65
C ALA A 200 -25.52 -23.75 7.00
N LYS A 201 -25.72 -22.52 7.50
CA LYS A 201 -24.95 -21.35 7.08
C LYS A 201 -23.44 -21.58 7.26
N LYS A 202 -22.99 -21.91 8.47
CA LYS A 202 -21.56 -22.11 8.77
C LYS A 202 -20.94 -23.22 7.92
N GLU A 203 -21.66 -24.30 7.71
CA GLU A 203 -21.23 -25.42 6.86
C GLU A 203 -21.00 -24.95 5.41
N ILE A 204 -21.95 -24.20 4.84
CA ILE A 204 -21.84 -23.64 3.50
C ILE A 204 -20.64 -22.70 3.40
N GLU A 205 -20.50 -21.77 4.36
CA GLU A 205 -19.39 -20.81 4.36
C GLU A 205 -18.03 -21.51 4.46
N SER A 206 -17.92 -22.54 5.32
CA SER A 206 -16.68 -23.29 5.52
C SER A 206 -16.33 -24.18 4.33
N ASN A 207 -17.31 -24.90 3.77
CA ASN A 207 -17.08 -25.85 2.67
C ASN A 207 -16.78 -25.13 1.36
N HIS A 208 -17.38 -23.95 1.17
CA HIS A 208 -17.33 -23.25 -0.12
C HIS A 208 -16.54 -21.94 -0.08
N GLY A 209 -16.23 -21.34 1.06
CA GLY A 209 -15.61 -20.02 1.12
C GLY A 209 -16.49 -18.94 0.45
N VAL A 210 -17.80 -19.04 0.61
CA VAL A 210 -18.80 -18.09 0.08
C VAL A 210 -19.51 -17.40 1.23
N THR A 211 -20.11 -16.24 0.98
CA THR A 211 -20.92 -15.53 1.95
C THR A 211 -22.34 -16.11 1.99
N ALA A 212 -22.82 -16.49 3.18
CA ALA A 212 -24.17 -17.02 3.36
C ALA A 212 -25.00 -16.24 4.41
N MET A 213 -26.31 -16.17 4.20
CA MET A 213 -27.25 -15.45 5.06
C MET A 213 -28.48 -16.31 5.36
N CYS A 214 -28.87 -16.41 6.63
CA CYS A 214 -30.12 -17.05 7.03
C CYS A 214 -31.26 -16.04 6.89
N VAL A 215 -32.32 -16.39 6.16
CA VAL A 215 -33.46 -15.49 5.93
C VAL A 215 -34.77 -16.27 5.93
N ASN A 216 -35.87 -15.60 6.27
CA ASN A 216 -37.21 -16.14 6.03
C ASN A 216 -37.76 -15.48 4.77
N CYS A 217 -37.75 -16.18 3.64
CA CYS A 217 -38.19 -15.62 2.36
C CYS A 217 -39.65 -15.16 2.35
N LEU A 218 -40.51 -15.65 3.26
CA LEU A 218 -41.91 -15.20 3.37
C LEU A 218 -42.05 -13.88 4.13
N GLU A 219 -41.13 -13.59 5.04
CA GLU A 219 -41.18 -12.46 5.98
C GLU A 219 -40.15 -11.37 5.66
N LEU A 220 -39.50 -11.45 4.50
CA LEU A 220 -38.51 -10.45 4.06
C LEU A 220 -39.08 -9.03 4.08
N THR A 221 -38.36 -8.16 4.79
CA THR A 221 -38.58 -6.71 4.83
C THR A 221 -37.68 -6.00 3.80
N GLY A 222 -37.92 -4.70 3.59
CA GLY A 222 -37.04 -3.87 2.77
C GLY A 222 -35.61 -3.81 3.32
N ASP A 223 -35.45 -3.78 4.65
CA ASP A 223 -34.15 -3.74 5.31
C ASP A 223 -33.39 -5.05 5.14
N ASP A 224 -34.08 -6.21 5.18
CA ASP A 224 -33.45 -7.50 4.90
C ASP A 224 -32.92 -7.55 3.45
N ILE A 225 -33.68 -7.02 2.51
CA ILE A 225 -33.27 -6.91 1.10
C ILE A 225 -32.04 -6.00 0.96
N ASN A 226 -31.99 -4.90 1.71
CA ASN A 226 -30.82 -4.00 1.73
C ASN A 226 -29.58 -4.72 2.22
N CYS A 227 -29.68 -5.46 3.33
CA CYS A 227 -28.58 -6.26 3.86
C CYS A 227 -28.10 -7.34 2.87
N ILE A 228 -29.02 -7.96 2.11
CA ILE A 228 -28.70 -8.92 1.05
C ILE A 228 -27.91 -8.23 -0.08
N LEU A 229 -28.41 -7.10 -0.59
CA LEU A 229 -27.74 -6.36 -1.67
C LEU A 229 -26.39 -5.80 -1.23
N GLU A 230 -26.27 -5.38 0.03
CA GLU A 230 -25.00 -4.97 0.61
C GLU A 230 -24.03 -6.13 0.66
N SER A 231 -24.46 -7.30 1.13
CA SER A 231 -23.60 -8.50 1.17
C SER A 231 -23.13 -8.90 -0.23
N VAL A 232 -24.02 -8.83 -1.23
CA VAL A 232 -23.67 -9.01 -2.64
C VAL A 232 -22.61 -8.00 -3.11
N LEU A 233 -22.71 -6.75 -2.66
CA LEU A 233 -21.80 -5.69 -3.07
C LEU A 233 -20.34 -5.99 -2.67
N PHE A 234 -20.13 -6.66 -1.55
CA PHE A 234 -18.81 -7.12 -1.10
C PHE A 234 -18.30 -8.38 -1.83
N GLU A 235 -19.15 -9.10 -2.56
CA GLU A 235 -18.78 -10.25 -3.37
C GLU A 235 -18.33 -9.87 -4.79
N PHE A 236 -18.40 -8.59 -5.14
CA PHE A 236 -17.87 -8.13 -6.41
C PHE A 236 -16.35 -8.31 -6.50
N PRO A 237 -15.81 -8.53 -7.71
CA PRO A 237 -14.38 -8.58 -7.92
C PRO A 237 -13.70 -7.30 -7.43
N LEU A 238 -12.60 -7.48 -6.69
CA LEU A 238 -11.71 -6.39 -6.32
C LEU A 238 -11.01 -5.86 -7.57
N LYS A 239 -11.00 -4.53 -7.75
CA LYS A 239 -10.37 -3.88 -8.92
C LYS A 239 -9.05 -3.20 -8.56
N GLU A 240 -8.99 -2.57 -7.40
CA GLU A 240 -7.84 -1.77 -7.00
C GLU A 240 -7.61 -1.84 -5.49
N ILE A 241 -6.35 -1.87 -5.09
CA ILE A 241 -5.94 -1.74 -3.69
C ILE A 241 -5.02 -0.54 -3.60
N GLU A 242 -5.44 0.44 -2.82
CA GLU A 242 -4.64 1.60 -2.48
C GLU A 242 -3.89 1.31 -1.18
N ILE A 243 -2.58 1.56 -1.18
CA ILE A 243 -1.68 1.24 -0.08
C ILE A 243 -1.13 2.55 0.47
N ASN A 244 -1.51 2.88 1.69
CA ASN A 244 -0.99 4.04 2.40
C ASN A 244 0.08 3.58 3.38
N ILE A 245 1.35 3.80 3.01
CA ILE A 245 2.50 3.58 3.88
C ILE A 245 2.85 4.86 4.67
N PRO A 246 3.55 4.75 5.81
CA PRO A 246 4.03 5.94 6.52
C PRO A 246 4.94 6.80 5.65
N GLU A 247 4.77 8.13 5.68
CA GLU A 247 5.48 9.09 4.81
C GLU A 247 7.01 8.94 4.87
N TRP A 248 7.58 8.67 6.04
CA TRP A 248 9.02 8.50 6.18
C TRP A 248 9.54 7.24 5.46
N VAL A 249 8.71 6.20 5.32
CA VAL A 249 9.03 5.00 4.53
C VAL A 249 9.02 5.36 3.05
N ASP A 250 8.09 6.22 2.62
CA ASP A 250 7.96 6.64 1.23
C ASP A 250 9.18 7.42 0.71
N VAL A 251 9.88 8.14 1.59
CA VAL A 251 11.13 8.87 1.26
C VAL A 251 12.32 7.92 1.02
N LEU A 252 12.27 6.67 1.48
CA LEU A 252 13.36 5.70 1.27
C LEU A 252 13.54 5.39 -0.22
N SER A 253 14.74 4.97 -0.63
CA SER A 253 14.96 4.51 -2.01
C SER A 253 14.09 3.28 -2.31
N ASP A 254 13.66 3.13 -3.57
CA ASP A 254 12.84 1.98 -3.98
C ASP A 254 13.59 0.65 -3.81
N ASP A 255 14.92 0.70 -3.80
CA ASP A 255 15.77 -0.45 -3.53
C ASP A 255 15.91 -0.82 -2.05
N HIS A 256 15.42 0.01 -1.14
CA HIS A 256 15.54 -0.19 0.30
C HIS A 256 14.80 -1.46 0.76
N TYR A 257 15.44 -2.23 1.64
CA TYR A 257 14.94 -3.54 2.09
C TYR A 257 13.54 -3.46 2.73
N LEU A 258 13.27 -2.42 3.53
CA LEU A 258 11.95 -2.21 4.15
C LEU A 258 10.84 -2.03 3.12
N LYS A 259 11.03 -1.15 2.11
CA LYS A 259 10.05 -0.95 1.03
C LYS A 259 9.81 -2.26 0.29
N LYS A 260 10.89 -2.95 -0.12
CA LYS A 260 10.81 -4.25 -0.79
C LYS A 260 10.04 -5.30 0.04
N SER A 261 10.30 -5.37 1.34
CA SER A 261 9.60 -6.26 2.26
C SER A 261 8.09 -5.99 2.27
N ILE A 262 7.68 -4.74 2.50
CA ILE A 262 6.26 -4.35 2.54
C ILE A 262 5.58 -4.66 1.20
N TYR A 263 6.16 -4.22 0.07
CA TYR A 263 5.59 -4.48 -1.25
C TYR A 263 5.49 -5.97 -1.57
N SER A 264 6.51 -6.75 -1.19
CA SER A 264 6.50 -8.20 -1.42
C SER A 264 5.39 -8.90 -0.64
N SER A 265 5.13 -8.49 0.62
CA SER A 265 4.04 -9.02 1.43
C SER A 265 2.68 -8.69 0.83
N VAL A 266 2.50 -7.48 0.31
CA VAL A 266 1.26 -7.13 -0.37
C VAL A 266 1.09 -7.95 -1.65
N LEU A 267 2.11 -8.01 -2.50
CA LEU A 267 2.06 -8.75 -3.76
C LEU A 267 1.85 -10.25 -3.56
N SER A 268 2.35 -10.84 -2.47
CA SER A 268 2.07 -12.24 -2.15
C SER A 268 0.61 -12.45 -1.74
N SER A 269 0.09 -11.60 -0.84
CA SER A 269 -1.27 -11.76 -0.32
C SER A 269 -2.35 -11.43 -1.36
N VAL A 270 -2.09 -10.53 -2.31
CA VAL A 270 -3.07 -10.17 -3.36
C VAL A 270 -3.36 -11.34 -4.32
N LYS A 271 -2.43 -12.27 -4.54
CA LYS A 271 -2.60 -13.35 -5.54
C LYS A 271 -3.81 -14.24 -5.28
N ASP A 272 -4.16 -14.41 -4.01
CA ASP A 272 -5.23 -15.31 -3.59
C ASP A 272 -6.56 -14.57 -3.36
N ILE A 273 -6.58 -13.25 -3.54
CA ILE A 273 -7.73 -12.39 -3.26
C ILE A 273 -8.47 -12.05 -4.55
N LYS A 274 -9.76 -12.37 -4.60
CA LYS A 274 -10.64 -12.09 -5.74
C LYS A 274 -11.74 -11.09 -5.40
N ARG A 275 -12.18 -11.05 -4.14
CA ARG A 275 -13.39 -10.32 -3.73
C ARG A 275 -13.10 -9.32 -2.62
N ILE A 276 -13.94 -8.30 -2.50
CA ILE A 276 -13.80 -7.27 -1.45
C ILE A 276 -13.99 -7.90 -0.06
N SER A 277 -14.87 -8.89 0.08
CA SER A 277 -15.11 -9.60 1.35
C SER A 277 -13.87 -10.29 1.93
N GLU A 278 -12.87 -10.60 1.10
CA GLU A 278 -11.65 -11.32 1.49
C GLU A 278 -10.54 -10.39 2.03
N ILE A 279 -10.70 -9.07 1.93
CA ILE A 279 -9.68 -8.08 2.30
C ILE A 279 -9.28 -8.16 3.77
N LYS A 280 -10.21 -8.50 4.67
CA LYS A 280 -9.89 -8.65 6.09
C LYS A 280 -8.90 -9.80 6.34
N LYS A 281 -9.01 -10.87 5.55
CA LYS A 281 -8.07 -12.00 5.61
C LYS A 281 -6.70 -11.58 5.08
N MET A 282 -6.66 -10.88 3.94
CA MET A 282 -5.44 -10.32 3.37
C MET A 282 -4.69 -9.41 4.36
N ALA A 283 -5.41 -8.50 5.03
CA ALA A 283 -4.81 -7.60 6.00
C ALA A 283 -4.20 -8.36 7.19
N ALA A 284 -4.84 -9.46 7.63
CA ALA A 284 -4.31 -10.32 8.68
C ALA A 284 -3.04 -11.06 8.26
N GLU A 285 -2.98 -11.57 7.02
CA GLU A 285 -1.77 -12.23 6.48
C GLU A 285 -0.60 -11.25 6.35
N ILE A 286 -0.85 -10.03 5.86
CA ILE A 286 0.20 -9.00 5.73
C ILE A 286 0.77 -8.60 7.10
N LYS A 287 -0.08 -8.60 8.14
CA LYS A 287 0.33 -8.29 9.51
C LYS A 287 1.33 -9.29 10.10
N GLU A 288 1.51 -10.46 9.49
CA GLU A 288 2.54 -11.42 9.90
C GLU A 288 3.98 -10.96 9.55
N ASN A 289 4.13 -9.92 8.71
CA ASN A 289 5.44 -9.33 8.42
C ASN A 289 6.01 -8.60 9.66
N GLU A 290 7.22 -8.97 10.08
CA GLU A 290 7.92 -8.41 11.25
C GLU A 290 8.11 -6.88 11.23
N ASN A 291 8.10 -6.27 10.03
CA ASN A 291 8.28 -4.83 9.86
C ASN A 291 6.98 -4.04 9.98
N ILE A 292 5.84 -4.74 10.01
CA ILE A 292 4.50 -4.18 10.04
C ILE A 292 3.91 -4.43 11.43
N SER A 293 3.51 -3.36 12.11
CA SER A 293 2.81 -3.44 13.39
C SER A 293 1.31 -3.65 13.22
N ASP A 294 0.72 -3.02 12.21
CA ASP A 294 -0.71 -3.13 11.92
C ASP A 294 -1.05 -2.77 10.48
N VAL A 295 -2.17 -3.32 10.01
CA VAL A 295 -2.77 -3.01 8.72
C VAL A 295 -4.26 -2.80 8.92
N GLU A 296 -4.72 -1.57 8.75
CA GLU A 296 -6.13 -1.20 8.93
C GLU A 296 -6.78 -0.96 7.58
N VAL A 297 -8.02 -1.43 7.41
CA VAL A 297 -8.84 -1.04 6.25
C VAL A 297 -9.40 0.36 6.54
N SER A 298 -8.83 1.38 5.91
CA SER A 298 -9.20 2.78 6.18
C SER A 298 -10.47 3.19 5.46
N SER A 299 -10.65 2.72 4.22
CA SER A 299 -11.85 2.98 3.44
C SER A 299 -12.13 1.86 2.45
N ILE A 300 -13.42 1.67 2.13
CA ILE A 300 -13.88 0.76 1.10
C ILE A 300 -14.80 1.55 0.19
N ALA A 301 -14.56 1.50 -1.12
CA ALA A 301 -15.44 2.04 -2.16
C ALA A 301 -15.99 0.88 -2.99
N PRO A 302 -17.04 0.17 -2.53
CA PRO A 302 -17.49 -1.07 -3.14
C PRO A 302 -17.98 -0.86 -4.58
N GLY A 303 -18.63 0.28 -4.87
CA GLY A 303 -19.06 0.65 -6.23
C GLY A 303 -17.92 0.78 -7.24
N LYS A 304 -16.72 1.17 -6.79
CA LYS A 304 -15.50 1.21 -7.62
C LYS A 304 -14.69 -0.08 -7.56
N GLY A 305 -14.92 -0.92 -6.56
CA GLY A 305 -14.08 -2.08 -6.27
C GLY A 305 -12.70 -1.68 -5.74
N THR A 306 -12.59 -0.53 -5.08
CA THR A 306 -11.34 0.01 -4.54
C THR A 306 -11.35 -0.11 -3.02
N VAL A 307 -10.23 -0.53 -2.45
CA VAL A 307 -10.02 -0.62 -0.99
C VAL A 307 -8.73 0.08 -0.62
N THR A 308 -8.78 0.94 0.39
CA THR A 308 -7.59 1.61 0.93
C THR A 308 -7.14 0.91 2.21
N LEU A 309 -5.86 0.52 2.24
CA LEU A 309 -5.19 -0.11 3.37
C LEU A 309 -4.19 0.88 3.97
N GLN A 310 -4.28 1.10 5.28
CA GLN A 310 -3.35 1.94 6.03
C GLN A 310 -2.34 1.05 6.78
N PHE A 311 -1.07 1.21 6.45
CA PHE A 311 0.03 0.46 7.04
C PHE A 311 0.64 1.25 8.20
N LYS A 312 0.93 0.55 9.29
CA LYS A 312 1.69 1.06 10.43
C LYS A 312 2.93 0.21 10.62
N THR A 313 4.11 0.81 10.54
CA THR A 313 5.39 0.15 10.85
C THR A 313 5.67 0.17 12.34
N CYS A 314 6.51 -0.74 12.83
CA CYS A 314 6.95 -0.71 14.23
C CYS A 314 7.70 0.60 14.57
N ASP A 315 7.43 1.20 15.73
CA ASP A 315 8.03 2.49 16.13
C ASP A 315 9.56 2.51 16.13
N LYS A 316 10.19 1.37 16.45
CA LYS A 316 11.65 1.24 16.51
C LYS A 316 12.31 1.26 15.13
N LEU A 317 11.57 0.90 14.08
CA LEU A 317 12.09 0.80 12.71
C LEU A 317 12.48 2.16 12.14
N PHE A 318 11.73 3.21 12.48
CA PHE A 318 12.06 4.58 12.08
C PHE A 318 13.46 4.98 12.57
N TYR A 319 13.74 4.83 13.88
CA TYR A 319 15.04 5.21 14.45
C TYR A 319 16.18 4.35 13.94
N LYS A 320 15.93 3.03 13.78
CA LYS A 320 16.91 2.10 13.21
C LYS A 320 17.34 2.55 11.81
N ILE A 321 16.38 2.80 10.92
CA ILE A 321 16.66 3.18 9.52
C ILE A 321 17.27 4.59 9.44
N LEU A 322 16.81 5.51 10.27
CA LEU A 322 17.42 6.84 10.35
C LEU A 322 18.89 6.74 10.78
N GLY A 323 19.18 5.89 11.77
CA GLY A 323 20.55 5.64 12.22
C GLY A 323 21.43 4.99 11.15
N GLU A 324 20.90 3.99 10.44
CA GLU A 324 21.56 3.33 9.30
C GLU A 324 21.93 4.34 8.19
N ASN A 325 21.00 5.23 7.83
CA ASN A 325 21.21 6.22 6.78
C ASN A 325 22.20 7.33 7.17
N CYS A 326 22.20 7.73 8.44
CA CYS A 326 23.09 8.78 8.94
C CYS A 326 24.45 8.25 9.41
N GLY A 327 24.60 6.93 9.58
CA GLY A 327 25.78 6.33 10.21
C GLY A 327 25.90 6.68 11.70
N LEU A 328 24.77 6.91 12.39
CA LEU A 328 24.70 7.35 13.78
C LEU A 328 23.81 6.40 14.57
N GLU A 329 24.13 6.16 15.84
CA GLU A 329 23.27 5.33 16.70
C GLU A 329 22.07 6.14 17.20
N ILE A 330 20.87 5.75 16.77
CA ILE A 330 19.61 6.40 17.18
C ILE A 330 18.68 5.32 17.73
N ASN A 331 18.48 5.34 19.06
CA ASN A 331 17.72 4.31 19.79
C ASN A 331 16.31 4.77 20.17
N GLY A 332 15.96 6.02 19.92
CA GLY A 332 14.68 6.61 20.29
C GLY A 332 14.63 8.13 20.16
N LYS A 333 13.54 8.72 20.67
CA LYS A 333 13.29 10.18 20.60
C LYS A 333 14.30 11.00 21.38
N ASP A 334 14.71 10.50 22.54
CA ASP A 334 15.69 11.09 23.43
C ASP A 334 17.06 11.20 22.76
N THR A 335 17.57 10.09 22.23
CA THR A 335 18.85 10.05 21.49
C THR A 335 18.81 10.91 20.23
N LEU A 336 17.70 10.86 19.48
CA LEU A 336 17.50 11.73 18.32
C LEU A 336 17.55 13.23 18.68
N MET A 337 16.89 13.62 19.78
CA MET A 337 16.85 15.02 20.20
C MET A 337 18.24 15.52 20.63
N THR A 338 18.96 14.72 21.42
CA THR A 338 20.33 15.05 21.85
C THR A 338 21.26 15.16 20.64
N LEU A 339 21.20 14.20 19.72
CA LEU A 339 22.01 14.20 18.50
C LEU A 339 21.72 15.43 17.63
N MET A 340 20.46 15.83 17.47
CA MET A 340 20.09 17.04 16.73
C MET A 340 20.63 18.32 17.37
N GLN A 341 20.66 18.39 18.71
CA GLN A 341 21.26 19.52 19.42
C GLN A 341 22.78 19.57 19.22
N GLU A 342 23.46 18.42 19.28
CA GLU A 342 24.89 18.31 19.03
C GLU A 342 25.23 18.70 17.58
N LEU A 343 24.51 18.15 16.61
CA LEU A 343 24.67 18.47 15.19
C LEU A 343 24.40 19.96 14.91
N ALA A 344 23.39 20.56 15.54
CA ALA A 344 23.12 21.99 15.41
C ALA A 344 24.26 22.84 15.99
N ALA A 345 24.81 22.46 17.15
CA ALA A 345 25.95 23.16 17.75
C ALA A 345 27.21 23.04 16.90
N ILE A 346 27.50 21.85 16.35
CA ILE A 346 28.61 21.61 15.43
C ILE A 346 28.42 22.40 14.15
N LYS A 347 27.22 22.37 13.56
CA LYS A 347 26.90 23.12 12.35
C LYS A 347 27.14 24.61 12.54
N LYS A 348 26.71 25.20 13.67
CA LYS A 348 26.97 26.62 13.96
C LYS A 348 28.46 26.95 14.01
N LYS A 349 29.28 26.07 14.60
CA LYS A 349 30.75 26.23 14.62
C LYS A 349 31.36 26.07 13.24
N TYR A 350 30.90 25.08 12.47
CA TYR A 350 31.38 24.82 11.11
C TYR A 350 31.01 25.97 10.16
N ASP A 351 29.77 26.46 10.20
CA ASP A 351 29.29 27.56 9.36
C ASP A 351 30.21 28.79 9.52
N LYS A 352 30.66 29.07 10.76
CA LYS A 352 31.60 30.18 11.06
C LYS A 352 32.92 30.07 10.29
N ILE A 353 33.46 28.86 10.15
CA ILE A 353 34.78 28.63 9.52
C ILE A 353 34.68 28.21 8.04
N SER A 354 33.50 27.79 7.58
CA SER A 354 33.28 27.18 6.26
C SER A 354 33.71 28.09 5.10
N TYR A 355 33.43 29.39 5.20
CA TYR A 355 33.81 30.36 4.17
C TYR A 355 35.34 30.54 4.11
N ALA A 356 35.99 30.68 5.26
CA ALA A 356 37.45 30.81 5.34
C ALA A 356 38.16 29.55 4.82
N LEU A 357 37.65 28.36 5.13
CA LEU A 357 38.17 27.11 4.60
C LEU A 357 38.13 27.07 3.06
N LYS A 358 37.02 27.55 2.47
CA LYS A 358 36.89 27.66 1.02
C LYS A 358 37.91 28.65 0.43
N GLU A 359 38.08 29.83 1.04
CA GLU A 359 39.07 30.82 0.58
C GLU A 359 40.51 30.29 0.63
N VAL A 360 40.87 29.54 1.69
CA VAL A 360 42.19 28.90 1.77
C VAL A 360 42.41 27.90 0.65
N GLN A 361 41.38 27.12 0.30
CA GLN A 361 41.47 26.15 -0.78
C GLN A 361 41.65 26.83 -2.13
N GLU A 362 41.00 27.97 -2.37
CA GLU A 362 41.06 28.67 -3.65
C GLU A 362 42.30 29.57 -3.78
N THR A 363 42.68 30.30 -2.73
CA THR A 363 43.69 31.36 -2.79
C THR A 363 44.94 31.10 -1.96
N GLY A 364 44.91 30.08 -1.10
CA GLY A 364 45.98 29.79 -0.12
C GLY A 364 45.87 30.57 1.19
N TYR A 365 44.90 31.49 1.31
CA TYR A 365 44.69 32.28 2.52
C TYR A 365 43.20 32.50 2.77
N GLY A 366 42.73 32.31 4.00
CA GLY A 366 41.33 32.55 4.35
C GLY A 366 41.17 33.10 5.74
N ILE A 367 40.14 33.93 5.91
CA ILE A 367 39.95 34.71 7.13
C ILE A 367 38.60 34.40 7.73
N VAL A 368 38.59 33.96 9.00
CA VAL A 368 37.38 33.89 9.79
C VAL A 368 37.17 35.25 10.44
N SER A 369 36.14 35.96 9.97
CA SER A 369 35.74 37.21 10.59
C SER A 369 35.15 36.96 11.98
N PRO A 370 35.48 37.78 12.99
CA PRO A 370 34.86 37.68 14.30
C PRO A 370 33.37 37.98 14.21
N SER A 371 32.57 37.28 15.02
CA SER A 371 31.14 37.63 15.16
C SER A 371 30.96 38.87 16.04
N ILE A 372 29.80 39.51 15.95
CA ILE A 372 29.46 40.67 16.80
C ILE A 372 29.59 40.32 18.29
N ASP A 373 29.21 39.09 18.67
CA ASP A 373 29.31 38.59 20.04
C ASP A 373 30.77 38.43 20.54
N GLU A 374 31.75 38.52 19.64
CA GLU A 374 33.19 38.43 19.94
C GLU A 374 33.87 39.80 19.96
N LEU A 375 33.13 40.89 19.67
CA LEU A 375 33.63 42.25 19.78
C LEU A 375 33.61 42.70 21.24
N SER A 376 34.79 43.01 21.77
CA SER A 376 34.95 43.70 23.06
C SER A 376 35.12 45.20 22.80
N LEU A 377 34.21 46.01 23.34
CA LEU A 377 34.24 47.47 23.26
C LEU A 377 34.70 48.05 24.60
N GLU A 378 35.80 48.79 24.61
CA GLU A 378 36.28 49.54 25.78
C GLU A 378 35.42 50.79 26.01
N GLU A 379 35.45 51.32 27.24
CA GLU A 379 34.71 52.55 27.58
C GLU A 379 35.12 53.73 26.67
N PRO A 380 34.16 54.51 26.14
CA PRO A 380 34.46 55.65 25.28
C PRO A 380 35.23 56.75 26.02
N GLU A 381 36.37 57.17 25.49
CA GLU A 381 37.17 58.26 26.07
C GLU A 381 36.99 59.57 25.30
N ILE A 382 36.79 60.69 26.00
CA ILE A 382 36.81 62.01 25.36
C ILE A 382 38.26 62.40 25.07
N VAL A 383 38.56 62.65 23.81
CA VAL A 383 39.88 63.08 23.35
C VAL A 383 39.82 64.50 22.80
N LYS A 384 40.77 65.33 23.20
CA LYS A 384 40.90 66.71 22.71
C LYS A 384 42.07 66.80 21.73
N GLN A 385 41.79 67.22 20.49
CA GLN A 385 42.81 67.51 19.49
C GLN A 385 42.67 68.98 19.06
N GLY A 386 43.62 69.81 19.48
CA GLY A 386 43.57 71.26 19.27
C GLY A 386 42.33 71.88 19.91
N ASN A 387 41.46 72.48 19.08
CA ASN A 387 40.23 73.16 19.51
C ASN A 387 38.95 72.30 19.34
N ARG A 388 39.08 71.00 19.03
CA ARG A 388 37.95 70.07 18.84
C ARG A 388 37.97 68.95 19.88
N PHE A 389 36.79 68.52 20.30
CA PHE A 389 36.57 67.35 21.14
C PHE A 389 36.04 66.21 20.26
N GLY A 390 36.54 65.00 20.48
CA GLY A 390 36.06 63.77 19.86
C GLY A 390 35.89 62.68 20.91
N VAL A 391 35.29 61.57 20.50
CA VAL A 391 35.15 60.37 21.31
C VAL A 391 36.03 59.29 20.67
N ARG A 392 36.94 58.71 21.45
CA ARG A 392 37.75 57.56 21.05
C ARG A 392 37.00 56.31 21.47
N LEU A 393 36.65 55.50 20.48
CA LEU A 393 36.10 54.16 20.65
C LEU A 393 37.19 53.15 20.35
N ARG A 394 37.40 52.17 21.23
CA ARG A 394 38.32 51.05 21.01
C ARG A 394 37.51 49.76 21.04
N ALA A 395 37.53 49.04 19.93
CA ALA A 395 36.96 47.71 19.82
C ALA A 395 38.08 46.71 19.49
N SER A 396 38.01 45.52 20.06
CA SER A 396 38.93 44.42 19.78
C SER A 396 38.14 43.14 19.55
N ALA A 397 38.61 42.29 18.65
CA ALA A 397 38.06 40.96 18.44
C ALA A 397 39.15 40.01 17.90
N PRO A 398 39.06 38.71 18.22
CA PRO A 398 39.98 37.72 17.67
C PRO A 398 39.70 37.47 16.19
N SER A 399 40.72 37.52 15.33
CA SER A 399 40.65 37.03 13.95
C SER A 399 41.38 35.68 13.85
N ILE A 400 40.79 34.74 13.12
CA ILE A 400 41.46 33.47 12.80
C ILE A 400 41.88 33.53 11.33
N HIS A 401 43.17 33.34 11.09
CA HIS A 401 43.75 33.28 9.76
C HIS A 401 44.17 31.86 9.48
N MET A 402 43.73 31.33 8.36
CA MET A 402 44.11 30.01 7.87
C MET A 402 45.01 30.20 6.65
N ILE A 403 46.13 29.49 6.62
CA ILE A 403 47.15 29.63 5.56
C ILE A 403 47.46 28.24 5.04
N ARG A 404 47.34 28.04 3.72
CA ARG A 404 47.77 26.80 3.08
C ARG A 404 49.29 26.83 2.94
N ALA A 405 49.94 25.76 3.41
CA ALA A 405 51.35 25.52 3.17
C ALA A 405 51.47 24.27 2.29
N ASP A 406 52.02 24.44 1.09
CA ASP A 406 52.29 23.33 0.19
C ASP A 406 53.63 22.70 0.57
N ILE A 407 53.62 21.43 0.97
CA ILE A 407 54.80 20.72 1.47
C ILE A 407 55.29 19.73 0.41
N GLU A 408 56.52 19.92 -0.04
CA GLU A 408 57.18 19.01 -0.97
C GLU A 408 58.09 18.05 -0.20
N THR A 409 58.02 16.76 -0.51
CA THR A 409 58.92 15.73 0.03
C THR A 409 59.47 14.91 -1.12
N GLU A 410 60.80 14.83 -1.19
CA GLU A 410 61.51 13.93 -2.09
C GLU A 410 61.99 12.71 -1.29
N VAL A 411 61.81 11.52 -1.85
CA VAL A 411 62.35 10.27 -1.32
C VAL A 411 63.33 9.73 -2.34
N SER A 412 64.62 9.68 -1.99
CA SER A 412 65.69 9.14 -2.84
C SER A 412 66.13 7.77 -2.27
N PRO A 413 65.46 6.66 -2.64
CA PRO A 413 65.86 5.35 -2.16
C PRO A 413 67.26 4.99 -2.68
N ILE A 414 68.19 4.71 -1.78
CA ILE A 414 69.54 4.26 -2.16
C ILE A 414 69.46 2.76 -2.47
N VAL A 415 69.52 2.42 -3.75
CA VAL A 415 69.57 1.04 -4.24
C VAL A 415 71.03 0.66 -4.46
N GLY A 416 71.44 -0.50 -3.95
CA GLY A 416 72.86 -0.90 -3.82
C GLY A 416 73.70 -0.70 -5.09
N THR A 417 73.48 -1.50 -6.14
CA THR A 417 74.26 -1.43 -7.39
C THR A 417 73.54 -0.63 -8.49
N GLU A 418 74.30 -0.13 -9.47
CA GLU A 418 73.77 0.64 -10.61
C GLU A 418 72.66 -0.11 -11.37
N LYS A 419 72.85 -1.40 -11.65
CA LYS A 419 71.84 -2.26 -12.29
C LYS A 419 70.53 -2.35 -11.49
N GLN A 420 70.61 -2.42 -10.16
CA GLN A 420 69.41 -2.50 -9.31
C GLN A 420 68.66 -1.16 -9.30
N SER A 421 69.36 -0.04 -9.45
CA SER A 421 68.74 1.28 -9.59
C SER A 421 68.00 1.41 -10.93
N GLU A 422 68.61 0.95 -12.04
CA GLU A 422 67.97 0.93 -13.36
C GLU A 422 66.72 0.04 -13.40
N GLU A 423 66.78 -1.15 -12.80
CA GLU A 423 65.63 -2.06 -12.70
C GLU A 423 64.47 -1.44 -11.90
N LEU A 424 64.77 -0.73 -10.80
CA LEU A 424 63.75 -0.04 -10.01
C LEU A 424 63.08 1.10 -10.81
N VAL A 425 63.87 1.89 -11.54
CA VAL A 425 63.33 2.96 -12.38
C VAL A 425 62.44 2.41 -13.48
N HIS A 426 62.86 1.34 -14.17
CA HIS A 426 62.03 0.69 -15.20
C HIS A 426 60.74 0.11 -14.62
N TYR A 427 60.79 -0.48 -13.43
CA TYR A 427 59.62 -1.00 -12.74
C TYR A 427 58.63 0.11 -12.38
N LEU A 428 59.10 1.23 -11.81
CA LEU A 428 58.26 2.38 -11.47
C LEU A 428 57.66 3.05 -12.70
N LEU A 429 58.42 3.22 -13.78
CA LEU A 429 57.90 3.78 -15.03
C LEU A 429 56.79 2.91 -15.63
N LYS A 430 56.95 1.58 -15.59
CA LYS A 430 55.94 0.65 -16.09
C LYS A 430 54.65 0.71 -15.29
N GLU A 431 54.72 0.78 -13.96
CA GLU A 431 53.53 0.96 -13.11
C GLU A 431 52.87 2.34 -13.35
N PHE A 432 53.68 3.39 -13.58
CA PHE A 432 53.17 4.75 -13.83
C PHE A 432 52.34 4.83 -15.11
N GLU A 433 52.77 4.13 -16.17
CA GLU A 433 52.07 4.08 -17.45
C GLU A 433 50.74 3.30 -17.38
N ILE A 434 50.59 2.38 -16.41
CA ILE A 434 49.39 1.56 -16.24
C ILE A 434 48.34 2.30 -15.39
N ASP A 435 48.73 2.76 -14.19
CA ASP A 435 47.88 3.57 -13.31
C ASP A 435 48.76 4.47 -12.42
N PRO A 436 48.79 5.80 -12.65
CA PRO A 436 49.57 6.71 -11.82
C PRO A 436 49.26 6.65 -10.32
N LYS A 437 48.08 6.14 -9.93
CA LYS A 437 47.71 5.98 -8.51
C LYS A 437 48.20 4.66 -7.92
N SER A 438 48.45 3.61 -8.70
CA SER A 438 48.90 2.30 -8.18
C SER A 438 50.31 2.38 -7.58
N ILE A 439 51.15 3.30 -8.09
CA ILE A 439 52.52 3.54 -7.61
C ILE A 439 52.62 3.82 -6.12
N TRP A 440 51.61 4.46 -5.54
CA TRP A 440 51.58 4.74 -4.11
C TRP A 440 51.58 3.46 -3.26
N SER A 441 51.02 2.37 -3.80
CA SER A 441 50.99 1.05 -3.16
C SER A 441 52.22 0.19 -3.46
N THR A 442 53.12 0.64 -4.34
CA THR A 442 54.32 -0.11 -4.72
C THR A 442 55.25 -0.29 -3.53
N ASN A 443 55.64 -1.54 -3.27
CA ASN A 443 56.51 -1.88 -2.16
C ASN A 443 57.98 -1.66 -2.54
N ILE A 444 58.66 -0.79 -1.79
CA ILE A 444 60.07 -0.45 -1.95
C ILE A 444 60.75 -0.73 -0.60
N PHE A 445 61.50 -1.83 -0.52
CA PHE A 445 62.23 -2.28 0.68
C PHE A 445 61.37 -2.58 1.92
N GLY A 446 60.20 -3.19 1.73
CA GLY A 446 59.35 -3.65 2.84
C GLY A 446 58.39 -2.59 3.36
N LYS A 447 58.37 -1.40 2.76
CA LYS A 447 57.36 -0.34 2.96
C LYS A 447 56.78 0.10 1.62
N SER A 448 55.54 0.55 1.61
CA SER A 448 54.98 1.17 0.40
C SER A 448 55.58 2.55 0.14
N LEU A 449 55.61 2.99 -1.11
CA LEU A 449 56.02 4.36 -1.45
C LEU A 449 55.17 5.41 -0.71
N HIS A 450 53.87 5.16 -0.54
CA HIS A 450 52.98 5.99 0.27
C HIS A 450 53.42 6.11 1.72
N GLU A 451 53.84 5.01 2.35
CA GLU A 451 54.38 5.05 3.73
C GLU A 451 55.68 5.86 3.81
N LEU A 452 56.61 5.65 2.87
CA LEU A 452 57.88 6.38 2.84
C LEU A 452 57.69 7.89 2.64
N VAL A 453 56.79 8.28 1.73
CA VAL A 453 56.47 9.69 1.48
C VAL A 453 55.71 10.30 2.68
N ASN A 454 54.77 9.57 3.28
CA ASN A 454 54.06 10.04 4.47
C ASN A 454 54.97 10.21 5.68
N GLU A 455 55.94 9.31 5.91
CA GLU A 455 56.94 9.49 6.97
C GLU A 455 57.76 10.78 6.74
N GLY A 456 58.16 11.05 5.50
CA GLY A 456 58.86 12.29 5.14
C GLY A 456 57.99 13.55 5.29
N LEU A 457 56.71 13.49 4.87
CA LEU A 457 55.75 14.58 5.04
C LEU A 457 55.45 14.84 6.52
N HIS A 458 55.23 13.79 7.32
CA HIS A 458 54.94 13.91 8.75
C HIS A 458 56.11 14.57 9.50
N ASN A 459 57.34 14.15 9.19
CA ASN A 459 58.54 14.79 9.75
C ASN A 459 58.67 16.27 9.38
N LYS A 460 58.22 16.69 8.20
CA LYS A 460 58.24 18.10 7.78
C LYS A 460 57.09 18.91 8.39
N LEU A 461 55.90 18.33 8.53
CA LEU A 461 54.71 18.96 9.11
C LEU A 461 54.94 19.42 10.55
N TYR A 462 55.55 18.57 11.39
CA TYR A 462 55.82 18.88 12.80
C TYR A 462 57.16 19.58 13.04
N ARG A 463 57.86 20.00 11.97
CA ARG A 463 59.20 20.59 12.09
C ARG A 463 59.19 22.05 12.54
N MET A 464 58.06 22.74 12.43
CA MET A 464 57.96 24.15 12.81
C MET A 464 58.00 24.29 14.35
N PRO A 465 59.06 24.87 14.94
CA PRO A 465 59.15 25.04 16.39
C PRO A 465 58.06 25.96 16.92
N GLU A 466 57.60 25.75 18.16
CA GLU A 466 56.57 26.59 18.81
C GLU A 466 56.94 28.08 18.80
N ASP A 467 58.22 28.41 19.04
CA ASP A 467 58.73 29.79 18.99
C ASP A 467 58.52 30.44 17.61
N ALA A 468 58.66 29.67 16.53
CA ALA A 468 58.44 30.16 15.17
C ALA A 468 56.95 30.35 14.87
N GLN A 469 56.09 29.45 15.36
CA GLN A 469 54.63 29.57 15.26
C GLN A 469 54.15 30.84 15.98
N TYR A 470 54.65 31.10 17.19
CA TYR A 470 54.31 32.30 17.97
C TYR A 470 54.79 33.59 17.28
N LYS A 471 56.02 33.60 16.76
CA LYS A 471 56.54 34.75 16.00
C LYS A 471 55.72 35.03 14.74
N LEU A 472 55.27 33.99 14.03
CA LEU A 472 54.38 34.14 12.88
C LEU A 472 53.02 34.75 13.27
N GLN A 473 52.42 34.23 14.34
CA GLN A 473 51.17 34.77 14.89
C GLN A 473 51.33 36.25 15.29
N GLU A 474 52.38 36.60 16.04
CA GLU A 474 52.63 37.98 16.49
C GLU A 474 52.89 38.91 15.30
N THR A 475 53.63 38.44 14.30
CA THR A 475 53.91 39.21 13.08
C THR A 475 52.62 39.50 12.30
N LEU A 476 51.75 38.50 12.14
CA LEU A 476 50.42 38.69 11.54
C LEU A 476 49.60 39.72 12.33
N GLN A 477 49.59 39.62 13.65
CA GLN A 477 48.87 40.56 14.52
C GLN A 477 49.39 42.01 14.36
N ARG A 478 50.71 42.21 14.29
CA ARG A 478 51.30 43.54 14.08
C ARG A 478 50.95 44.12 12.71
N ILE A 479 51.03 43.32 11.64
CA ILE A 479 50.67 43.76 10.28
C ILE A 479 49.23 44.25 10.23
N ILE A 480 48.31 43.47 10.81
CA ILE A 480 46.88 43.80 10.81
C ILE A 480 46.59 45.08 11.59
N ASN A 481 47.22 45.26 12.76
CA ASN A 481 46.97 46.42 13.63
C ASN A 481 47.68 47.70 13.17
N GLU A 482 48.89 47.59 12.61
CA GLU A 482 49.72 48.74 12.23
C GLU A 482 49.51 49.17 10.76
N GLY A 483 48.82 48.35 9.95
CA GLY A 483 48.51 48.65 8.55
C GLY A 483 49.76 48.73 7.66
N SER A 484 50.86 48.09 8.07
CA SER A 484 52.15 48.12 7.38
C SER A 484 52.15 47.16 6.20
N GLY A 485 52.34 47.69 4.98
CA GLY A 485 52.15 46.95 3.73
C GLY A 485 53.28 46.00 3.31
N GLY A 486 54.33 45.81 4.12
CA GLY A 486 55.49 45.00 3.76
C GLY A 486 55.94 44.09 4.90
N LEU A 487 56.10 42.79 4.61
CA LEU A 487 56.67 41.79 5.50
C LEU A 487 58.08 41.42 5.01
N ILE A 488 59.09 41.57 5.86
CA ILE A 488 60.42 40.98 5.65
C ILE A 488 60.62 39.90 6.71
N CYS A 489 60.65 38.65 6.28
CA CYS A 489 60.98 37.52 7.15
C CYS A 489 62.45 37.13 6.92
N ILE A 490 63.26 37.18 7.99
CA ILE A 490 64.65 36.71 7.96
C ILE A 490 64.68 35.37 8.70
N ILE A 491 64.88 34.30 7.95
CA ILE A 491 65.10 32.95 8.48
C ILE A 491 66.60 32.83 8.76
N LEU A 492 66.96 32.50 10.01
CA LEU A 492 68.34 32.40 10.48
C LEU A 492 68.87 30.96 10.41
#